data_AF-A0A968Z3E8-F1
#
_entry.id   AF-A0A968Z3E8-F1
#
_cell.length_a   1.000
_cell.length_b   1.000
_cell.length_c   1.000
_cell.angle_alpha   90.00
_cell.angle_beta   90.00
_cell.angle_gamma   90.00
#
_symmetry.space_group_name_H-M   'P 1'
#
loop_
_entity.id
_entity.type
_entity.pdbx_description
1 polymer ?
#
loop_
_entity_poly.entity_id
_entity_poly.type
_entity_poly.pdbx_seq_one_letter_code
_entity_poly.pdbx_strand_id
1 'polypeptide(L)' 'MSRDKIKVVRVTTTEFELSDGRVYQHPIELEKDEVPTPEEFQEYCDHWKTFISSS' A
#
# COMPACT_ATOMS: atom_id res chain seq x y z
N MET A 1 5.56 -1.91 23.30
CA MET A 1 4.79 -2.61 22.26
C MET A 1 5.55 -2.41 20.97
N SER A 2 6.07 -3.49 20.39
CA SER A 2 6.65 -3.44 19.05
C SER A 2 5.58 -2.84 18.14
N ARG A 3 5.84 -1.68 17.54
CA ARG A 3 5.00 -1.21 16.44
C ARG A 3 5.31 -2.17 15.31
N ASP A 4 4.58 -3.28 15.23
CA ASP A 4 4.61 -4.11 14.03
C ASP A 4 4.43 -3.17 12.86
N LYS A 5 5.44 -3.10 11.99
CA LYS A 5 5.40 -2.23 10.82
C LYS A 5 4.17 -2.66 10.04
N ILE A 6 3.18 -1.77 9.96
CA ILE A 6 1.98 -2.02 9.17
C ILE A 6 2.41 -2.14 7.72
N LYS A 7 2.17 -3.31 7.14
CA LYS A 7 2.59 -3.66 5.78
C LYS A 7 1.38 -3.93 4.90
N VAL A 8 1.57 -3.77 3.60
CA VAL A 8 0.61 -4.17 2.59
C VAL A 8 0.63 -5.70 2.46
N VAL A 9 -0.54 -6.33 2.54
CA VAL A 9 -0.69 -7.79 2.48
C VAL A 9 -1.49 -8.26 1.25
N ARG A 10 -2.30 -7.38 0.67
CA ARG A 10 -3.03 -7.63 -0.58
C ARG A 10 -3.10 -6.34 -1.38
N VAL A 11 -2.97 -6.46 -2.70
CA VAL A 11 -3.23 -5.39 -3.66
C VAL A 11 -4.09 -5.97 -4.78
N THR A 12 -5.06 -5.19 -5.22
CA THR A 12 -5.96 -5.51 -6.33
C THR A 12 -6.03 -4.30 -7.25
N THR A 13 -6.85 -4.37 -8.32
CA THR A 13 -7.04 -3.22 -9.20
C THR A 13 -7.71 -2.04 -8.51
N THR A 14 -8.58 -2.30 -7.53
CA THR A 14 -9.45 -1.28 -6.92
C THR A 14 -9.15 -1.00 -5.45
N GLU A 15 -8.40 -1.85 -4.76
CA GLU A 15 -8.14 -1.74 -3.32
C GLU A 15 -6.84 -2.43 -2.88
N PHE A 16 -6.33 -2.04 -1.71
CA PHE A 16 -5.27 -2.73 -0.99
C PHE A 16 -5.61 -2.93 0.49
N GLU A 17 -5.08 -4.01 1.07
CA GLU A 17 -5.25 -4.39 2.48
C GLU A 17 -3.93 -4.30 3.23
N LEU A 18 -4.01 -3.81 4.47
CA LEU A 18 -2.90 -3.72 5.41
C LEU A 18 -2.94 -4.86 6.43
N SER A 19 -1.78 -5.17 7.00
CA SER A 19 -1.59 -6.26 7.98
C SER A 19 -2.39 -6.09 9.27
N ASP A 20 -2.96 -4.92 9.52
CA ASP A 20 -3.85 -4.64 10.65
C ASP A 20 -5.34 -4.74 10.29
N GLY A 21 -5.65 -5.24 9.09
CA GLY A 21 -7.01 -5.47 8.61
C GLY A 21 -7.69 -4.25 7.98
N ARG A 22 -6.99 -3.11 7.85
CA ARG A 22 -7.53 -1.95 7.14
C ARG A 22 -7.48 -2.15 5.62
N VAL A 23 -8.56 -1.79 4.95
CA VAL A 23 -8.69 -1.83 3.49
C VAL A 23 -8.91 -0.42 2.95
N TYR A 24 -8.17 -0.07 1.91
CA TYR A 24 -8.24 1.24 1.26
C TYR A 24 -8.54 1.06 -0.22
N GLN A 25 -9.49 1.82 -0.74
CA GLN A 25 -9.74 1.88 -2.18
C GLN A 25 -8.69 2.74 -2.88
N HIS A 26 -8.32 2.33 -4.08
CA HIS A 26 -7.49 3.14 -4.96
C HIS A 26 -8.31 4.33 -5.45
N PRO A 27 -7.70 5.53 -5.55
CA PRO A 27 -8.37 6.70 -6.11
C PRO A 27 -8.68 6.54 -7.60
N ILE A 28 -7.95 5.66 -8.29
CA ILE A 28 -8.14 5.26 -9.68
C ILE A 28 -8.00 3.74 -9.78
N GLU A 29 -8.80 3.10 -10.61
CA GLU A 29 -8.65 1.66 -10.88
C GLU A 29 -7.35 1.42 -11.67
N LEU A 30 -6.54 0.48 -11.19
CA LEU A 30 -5.32 0.07 -11.89
C LEU A 30 -5.67 -0.86 -13.05
N GLU A 31 -4.87 -0.81 -14.11
CA GLU A 31 -4.98 -1.81 -15.18
C GLU A 31 -4.63 -3.20 -14.64
N LYS A 32 -5.32 -4.24 -15.12
CA LYS A 32 -5.17 -5.61 -14.60
C LYS A 32 -3.75 -6.15 -14.74
N ASP A 33 -3.08 -5.79 -15.83
CA ASP A 33 -1.70 -6.19 -16.13
C ASP A 33 -0.66 -5.34 -15.38
N GLU A 34 -1.10 -4.26 -14.70
CA GLU A 34 -0.25 -3.33 -13.95
C GLU A 34 -0.46 -3.42 -12.43
N VAL A 35 -1.21 -4.41 -11.92
CA VAL A 35 -1.38 -4.60 -10.48
C VAL A 35 -0.04 -5.04 -9.88
N PRO A 36 0.61 -4.22 -9.04
CA PRO A 36 1.89 -4.57 -8.46
C PRO A 36 1.73 -5.63 -7.38
N THR A 37 2.81 -6.33 -7.07
CA THR A 37 2.86 -7.20 -5.89
C THR A 37 2.76 -6.37 -4.59
N PRO A 38 2.33 -6.97 -3.47
CA PRO A 38 2.30 -6.27 -2.18
C PRO A 38 3.64 -5.66 -1.77
N GLU A 39 4.76 -6.31 -2.13
CA GLU A 39 6.10 -5.83 -1.82
C GLU A 39 6.47 -4.58 -2.64
N GLU A 40 6.21 -4.58 -3.95
CA GLU A 40 6.42 -3.41 -4.81
C GLU A 40 5.52 -2.24 -4.38
N PHE A 41 4.25 -2.52 -4.05
CA PHE A 41 3.34 -1.48 -3.57
C PHE A 41 3.77 -0.90 -2.21
N GLN A 42 4.37 -1.72 -1.35
CA GLN A 42 4.96 -1.27 -0.10
C GLN A 42 6.12 -0.29 -0.35
N GLU A 43 6.97 -0.52 -1.34
CA GLU A 43 8.05 0.39 -1.70
C GLU A 43 7.51 1.76 -2.16
N TYR A 44 6.46 1.78 -2.98
CA TYR A 44 5.79 3.04 -3.33
C TYR A 44 5.25 3.75 -2.08
N CYS A 45 4.53 3.04 -1.22
CA CYS A 45 4.00 3.60 0.02
C CYS A 45 5.11 4.19 0.91
N ASP A 46 6.21 3.47 1.08
CA ASP A 46 7.35 3.89 1.91
C ASP A 46 8.09 5.10 1.29
N HIS A 47 8.21 5.13 -0.04
CA HIS A 47 8.76 6.25 -0.78
C HIS A 47 7.92 7.51 -0.56
N TRP A 48 6.60 7.46 -0.83
CA TRP A 48 5.69 8.61 -0.62
C TRP A 48 5.64 9.07 0.83
N LYS A 49 5.66 8.15 1.80
CA LYS A 49 5.70 8.48 3.22
C LYS A 49 6.92 9.32 3.59
N THR A 50 8.07 9.07 2.98
CA THR A 50 9.29 9.86 3.18
C THR A 50 9.10 11.30 2.72
N PHE A 51 8.44 11.50 1.57
CA PHE A 51 8.12 12.84 1.06
C PHE A 51 7.08 13.57 1.91
N ILE A 52 5.99 12.90 2.30
CA ILE A 52 4.87 13.54 3.00
C ILE A 52 5.20 13.84 4.47
N SER A 53 6.06 13.04 5.12
CA SER A 53 6.46 13.29 6.52
C SER A 53 7.55 14.36 6.69
N SER A 54 8.04 14.93 5.58
CA SER A 54 9.03 16.02 5.57
C SER A 54 8.40 17.42 5.55
N SER A 55 7.14 17.58 5.97
CA SER A 55 6.44 18.86 6.18
C SER A 55 6.14 19.13 7.64
#